data_AF-A0A952Z0A2-F1
#
_entry.id   AF-A0A952Z0A2-F1
#
_cell.length_a   1.000
_cell.length_b   1.000
_cell.length_c   1.000
_cell.angle_alpha   90.00
_cell.angle_beta   90.00
_cell.angle_gamma   90.00
#
_symmetry.space_group_name_H-M   'P 1'
#
loop_
_entity.id
_entity.type
_entity.pdbx_description
1 polymer ?
#
loop_
_entity_poly.entity_id
_entity_poly.type
_entity_poly.pdbx_seq_one_letter_code
_entity_poly.pdbx_strand_id
1 'polypeptide(L)'
;MSFGILSYMYSIKELKSNRRSTLYFPKLLCLTGALVALIGCASAPQQQPKPSITEYPTSENLVAGCTADEQSFDCDRRPILALQGDFQVSFNFYETVILKPGYTRKGPKHSGAFEKVVLIDDSGKKLSFQHLLVTGSGEVVKHWRQDWVYESTKHWSYEGDQR
;
A
#
# COMPACT_ATOMS: atom_id res chain seq x y z
N MET A 1 3.41 -7.82 -34.07
CA MET A 1 2.92 -7.70 -32.67
C MET A 1 3.53 -8.85 -31.88
N SER A 2 4.38 -8.55 -30.89
CA SER A 2 5.22 -9.56 -30.21
C SER A 2 4.70 -9.75 -28.79
N PHE A 3 4.20 -10.94 -28.48
CA PHE A 3 3.80 -11.33 -27.13
C PHE A 3 4.94 -12.13 -26.49
N GLY A 4 5.58 -11.56 -25.48
CA GLY A 4 6.53 -12.25 -24.60
C GLY A 4 5.84 -12.57 -23.28
N ILE A 5 5.96 -13.80 -22.81
CA ILE A 5 5.41 -14.23 -21.52
C ILE A 5 6.24 -13.56 -20.42
N LEU A 6 5.65 -12.57 -19.75
CA LEU A 6 6.20 -11.93 -18.56
C LEU A 6 5.94 -12.84 -17.36
N SER A 7 6.99 -13.41 -16.78
CA SER A 7 6.89 -14.00 -15.44
C SER A 7 6.87 -12.85 -14.43
N TYR A 8 5.81 -12.74 -13.63
CA TYR A 8 5.63 -11.67 -12.67
C TYR A 8 6.12 -12.10 -11.28
N MET A 9 7.16 -11.45 -10.77
CA MET A 9 7.53 -11.54 -9.35
C MET A 9 7.20 -10.20 -8.70
N TYR A 10 6.10 -10.15 -7.96
CA TYR A 10 5.68 -8.98 -7.18
C TYR A 10 6.36 -9.02 -5.81
N SER A 11 6.97 -7.92 -5.39
CA SER A 11 7.45 -7.72 -4.01
C SER A 11 6.75 -6.48 -3.45
N ILE A 12 5.93 -6.68 -2.42
CA ILE A 12 5.09 -5.67 -1.75
C ILE A 12 5.63 -5.49 -0.33
N LYS A 13 5.93 -4.25 0.07
CA LYS A 13 6.52 -3.90 1.37
C LYS A 13 5.78 -2.74 2.00
N GLU A 14 5.39 -2.80 3.28
CA GLU A 14 4.55 -1.77 3.91
C GLU A 14 5.31 -0.48 4.27
N LEU A 15 4.60 0.65 4.27
CA LEU A 15 5.04 2.01 4.54
C LEU A 15 4.25 2.59 5.72
N LYS A 16 4.93 2.84 6.85
CA LYS A 16 4.32 3.56 7.97
C LYS A 16 4.36 5.07 7.76
N SER A 17 3.20 5.68 7.51
CA SER A 17 3.00 7.13 7.64
C SER A 17 2.71 7.50 9.09
N ASN A 18 3.73 7.94 9.83
CA ASN A 18 3.57 8.45 11.20
C ASN A 18 2.99 9.87 11.18
N ARG A 19 1.67 10.02 11.00
CA ARG A 19 0.97 11.28 11.32
C ARG A 19 0.29 11.15 12.68
N ARG A 20 1.01 11.55 13.75
CA ARG A 20 0.39 11.86 15.04
C ARG A 20 -0.41 13.17 14.88
N SER A 21 -1.73 13.05 14.78
CA SER A 21 -2.65 14.18 14.84
C SER A 21 -2.74 14.67 16.28
N THR A 22 -1.96 15.70 16.63
CA THR A 22 -2.17 16.46 17.87
C THR A 22 -3.45 17.27 17.71
N LEU A 23 -4.56 16.76 18.25
CA LEU A 23 -5.81 17.50 18.38
C LEU A 23 -5.64 18.58 19.45
N TYR A 24 -5.57 19.84 19.02
CA TYR A 24 -5.57 21.02 19.88
C TYR A 24 -7.00 21.31 20.33
N PHE A 25 -7.30 21.10 21.62
CA PHE A 25 -8.51 21.59 22.29
C PHE A 25 -8.25 23.03 22.78
N PRO A 26 -9.00 24.07 22.34
CA PRO A 26 -8.90 25.37 22.98
C PRO A 26 -9.81 25.41 24.21
N LYS A 27 -9.22 25.56 25.40
CA LYS A 27 -9.95 25.98 26.61
C LYS A 27 -10.23 27.47 26.54
N LEU A 28 -11.46 27.82 26.87
CA LEU A 28 -12.00 29.17 27.02
C LEU A 28 -11.56 29.80 28.36
N LEU A 29 -11.40 31.13 28.34
CA LEU A 29 -11.36 32.09 29.47
C LEU A 29 -10.09 32.18 30.34
N CYS A 30 -9.42 33.34 30.32
CA CYS A 30 -9.55 34.35 31.38
C CYS A 30 -8.87 35.67 30.99
N LEU A 31 -9.57 36.79 31.21
CA LEU A 31 -9.09 38.16 31.04
C LEU A 31 -8.15 38.55 32.18
N THR A 32 -6.95 39.05 31.86
CA THR A 32 -6.28 40.15 32.59
C THR A 32 -5.26 40.81 31.67
N GLY A 33 -5.35 42.14 31.54
CA GLY A 33 -4.49 42.93 30.67
C GLY A 33 -3.09 43.16 31.20
N ALA A 34 -2.13 43.27 30.28
CA ALA A 34 -0.89 44.02 30.44
C ALA A 34 -0.31 44.31 29.04
N LEU A 35 0.20 45.53 28.90
CA LEU A 35 0.82 46.15 27.72
C LEU A 35 1.93 45.26 27.12
N VAL A 36 1.86 44.92 25.82
CA VAL A 36 2.98 44.28 25.08
C VAL A 36 3.10 44.89 23.69
N ALA A 37 4.34 45.23 23.35
CA ALA A 37 4.77 45.95 22.16
C ALA A 37 4.36 45.30 20.84
N LEU A 38 4.08 46.14 19.84
CA LEU A 38 3.93 45.77 18.44
C LEU A 38 5.25 45.19 17.90
N ILE A 39 5.39 43.87 17.96
CA ILE A 39 6.37 43.12 17.18
C ILE A 39 5.59 42.52 16.02
N GLY A 40 5.71 43.13 14.84
CA GLY A 40 5.22 42.56 13.59
C GLY A 40 6.00 41.30 13.27
N CYS A 41 5.42 40.13 13.56
CA CYS A 41 5.90 38.88 13.01
C CYS A 41 5.46 38.80 11.55
N ALA A 42 6.31 39.26 10.64
CA ALA A 42 6.20 38.89 9.23
C ALA A 42 6.53 37.39 9.10
N SER A 43 5.51 36.55 9.19
CA SER A 43 5.64 35.13 8.90
C SER A 43 5.80 34.95 7.40
N ALA A 44 7.03 34.90 6.91
CA ALA A 44 7.28 34.37 5.57
C ALA A 44 6.81 32.90 5.53
N PRO A 45 6.06 32.47 4.50
CA PRO A 45 5.72 31.05 4.36
C PRO A 45 7.01 30.24 4.23
N GLN A 46 7.34 29.48 5.26
CA GLN A 46 8.39 28.48 5.19
C GLN A 46 7.90 27.36 4.27
N GLN A 47 8.30 27.45 3.00
CA GLN A 47 8.18 26.37 2.03
C GLN A 47 8.91 25.14 2.59
N GLN A 48 8.16 24.15 3.07
CA GLN A 48 8.76 22.88 3.43
C GLN A 48 9.39 22.27 2.16
N PRO A 49 10.66 21.85 2.19
CA PRO A 49 11.27 21.24 1.02
C PRO A 49 10.49 19.96 0.66
N LYS A 50 10.05 19.88 -0.60
CA LYS A 50 9.47 18.67 -1.19
C LYS A 50 10.48 17.54 -0.98
N PRO A 51 10.15 16.46 -0.25
CA PRO A 51 11.10 15.39 0.00
C PRO A 51 11.53 14.78 -1.34
N SER A 52 12.85 14.80 -1.58
CA SER A 52 13.46 14.09 -2.69
C SER A 52 13.24 12.60 -2.46
N ILE A 53 12.56 11.95 -3.40
CA ILE A 53 12.25 10.52 -3.33
C ILE A 53 13.57 9.76 -3.47
N THR A 54 14.17 9.41 -2.35
CA THR A 54 15.21 8.39 -2.30
C THR A 54 15.05 7.71 -0.94
N GLU A 55 14.42 6.54 -0.99
CA GLU A 55 14.28 5.59 0.11
C GLU A 55 13.20 5.94 1.17
N TYR A 56 12.04 5.28 1.05
CA TYR A 56 11.08 5.19 2.15
C TYR A 56 11.56 4.10 3.10
N PRO A 57 11.61 4.34 4.43
CA PRO A 57 12.00 3.31 5.38
C PRO A 57 11.02 2.14 5.28
N THR A 58 11.52 0.98 4.87
CA THR A 58 10.75 -0.26 4.83
C THR A 58 10.56 -0.78 6.26
N SER A 59 9.31 -0.97 6.68
CA SER A 59 9.02 -1.70 7.93
C SER A 59 8.33 -3.02 7.59
N GLU A 60 8.92 -4.14 7.96
CA GLU A 60 8.26 -5.45 7.89
C GLU A 60 7.26 -5.53 9.06
N ASN A 61 5.96 -5.53 8.75
CA ASN A 61 4.93 -5.74 9.76
C ASN A 61 4.78 -7.25 10.01
N LEU A 62 5.48 -7.72 11.04
CA LEU A 62 5.34 -9.10 11.50
C LEU A 62 3.95 -9.29 12.12
N VAL A 63 3.18 -10.22 11.55
CA VAL A 63 1.93 -10.68 12.14
C VAL A 63 2.26 -11.81 13.10
N ALA A 64 1.76 -11.73 14.34
CA ALA A 64 1.94 -12.82 15.29
C ALA A 64 1.39 -14.14 14.74
N GLY A 65 1.94 -15.28 15.15
CA GLY A 65 1.42 -16.61 14.79
C GLY A 65 0.17 -17.00 15.59
N CYS A 66 -0.41 -18.17 15.30
CA CYS A 66 -1.51 -18.73 16.06
C CYS A 66 -1.06 -19.16 17.46
N THR A 67 -1.96 -19.06 18.43
CA THR A 67 -1.77 -19.69 19.75
C THR A 67 -2.60 -20.98 19.87
N ALA A 68 -2.23 -21.88 20.80
CA ALA A 68 -2.87 -23.19 20.93
C ALA A 68 -4.36 -23.14 21.30
N ASP A 69 -4.77 -22.10 22.05
CA ASP A 69 -6.14 -21.93 22.55
C ASP A 69 -6.98 -20.95 21.70
N GLU A 70 -6.45 -20.45 20.58
CA GLU A 70 -7.12 -19.50 19.69
C GLU A 70 -8.02 -20.21 18.68
N GLN A 71 -9.15 -19.58 18.34
CA GLN A 71 -10.01 -20.08 17.27
C GLN A 71 -9.29 -19.98 15.93
N SER A 72 -9.33 -21.03 15.11
CA SER A 72 -8.69 -21.05 13.79
C SER A 72 -9.13 -19.88 12.91
N PHE A 73 -10.43 -19.55 12.95
CA PHE A 73 -10.98 -18.40 12.24
C PHE A 73 -10.27 -17.08 12.59
N ASP A 74 -10.04 -16.81 13.88
CA ASP A 74 -9.40 -15.57 14.34
C ASP A 74 -7.92 -15.54 13.96
N CYS A 75 -7.23 -16.69 14.07
CA CYS A 75 -5.84 -16.77 13.65
C CYS A 75 -5.69 -16.54 12.15
N ASP A 76 -6.50 -17.19 11.31
CA ASP A 76 -6.42 -17.08 9.85
C ASP A 76 -6.83 -15.69 9.34
N ARG A 77 -7.79 -15.06 10.01
CA ARG A 77 -8.30 -13.73 9.65
C ARG A 77 -7.31 -12.62 9.94
N ARG A 78 -6.51 -12.74 11.00
CA ARG A 78 -5.54 -11.74 11.45
C ARG A 78 -4.48 -11.35 10.38
N PRO A 79 -3.77 -12.28 9.72
CA PRO A 79 -2.83 -11.91 8.65
C PRO A 79 -3.52 -11.32 7.42
N ILE A 80 -4.77 -11.71 7.13
CA ILE A 80 -5.53 -11.12 6.02
C ILE A 80 -5.86 -9.66 6.32
N LEU A 81 -6.30 -9.34 7.54
CA LEU A 81 -6.51 -7.95 7.95
C LEU A 81 -5.23 -7.10 7.93
N ALA A 82 -4.07 -7.71 8.21
CA ALA A 82 -2.78 -7.04 8.15
C ALA A 82 -2.36 -6.64 6.73
N LEU A 83 -3.12 -7.01 5.68
CA LEU A 83 -2.93 -6.48 4.34
C LEU A 83 -3.35 -5.00 4.23
N GLN A 84 -4.14 -4.47 5.17
CA GLN A 84 -4.49 -3.05 5.17
C GLN A 84 -3.26 -2.20 5.48
N GLY A 85 -2.99 -1.20 4.64
CA GLY A 85 -1.85 -0.32 4.84
C GLY A 85 -1.44 0.41 3.58
N ASP A 86 -0.33 1.12 3.69
CA ASP A 86 0.38 1.72 2.56
C ASP A 86 1.59 0.85 2.24
N PHE A 87 1.95 0.67 0.98
CA PHE A 87 3.04 -0.21 0.57
C PHE A 87 3.89 0.44 -0.52
N GLN A 88 5.18 0.16 -0.51
CA GLN A 88 6.09 0.34 -1.63
C GLN A 88 6.11 -0.95 -2.45
N VAL A 89 5.82 -0.81 -3.74
CA VAL A 89 5.78 -1.91 -4.69
C VAL A 89 6.94 -1.78 -5.64
N SER A 90 7.68 -2.87 -5.83
CA SER A 90 8.76 -2.95 -6.83
C SER A 90 8.41 -3.96 -7.91
N PHE A 91 8.50 -3.53 -9.17
CA PHE A 91 8.33 -4.37 -10.35
C PHE A 91 9.69 -4.64 -10.99
N ASN A 92 10.05 -5.92 -11.05
CA ASN A 92 11.30 -6.39 -11.62
C ASN A 92 10.99 -7.26 -12.85
N PHE A 93 11.25 -6.72 -14.03
CA PHE A 93 10.98 -7.39 -15.30
C PHE A 93 12.25 -8.03 -15.85
N TYR A 94 12.25 -9.36 -15.90
CA TYR A 94 13.34 -10.17 -16.45
C TYR A 94 12.81 -11.06 -17.58
N GLU A 95 13.51 -11.05 -18.71
CA GLU A 95 13.25 -12.00 -19.79
C GLU A 95 14.00 -13.32 -19.50
N THR A 96 13.27 -14.36 -19.11
CA THR A 96 13.87 -15.63 -18.66
C THR A 96 14.05 -16.65 -19.79
N VAL A 97 13.19 -16.62 -20.82
CA VAL A 97 13.18 -17.59 -21.92
C VAL A 97 13.11 -16.89 -23.27
N ILE A 98 13.76 -17.49 -24.28
CA ILE A 98 13.69 -17.02 -25.66
C ILE A 98 12.65 -17.87 -26.39
N LEU A 99 11.53 -17.26 -26.76
CA LEU A 99 10.42 -17.97 -27.42
C LEU A 99 10.52 -17.93 -28.96
N LYS A 100 11.48 -17.19 -29.51
CA LYS A 100 11.68 -17.04 -30.96
C LYS A 100 13.16 -17.19 -31.31
N PRO A 101 13.52 -18.07 -32.27
CA PRO A 101 14.89 -18.17 -32.77
C PRO A 101 15.41 -16.81 -33.26
N GLY A 102 16.65 -16.48 -32.90
CA GLY A 102 17.31 -15.22 -33.29
C GLY A 102 16.87 -13.99 -32.51
N TYR A 103 16.05 -14.12 -31.46
CA TYR A 103 15.71 -13.00 -30.58
C TYR A 103 16.78 -12.80 -29.50
N THR A 104 17.27 -11.57 -29.38
CA THR A 104 18.17 -11.14 -28.29
C THR A 104 17.35 -10.57 -27.15
N ARG A 105 17.58 -11.10 -25.94
CA ARG A 105 16.91 -10.63 -24.73
C ARG A 105 17.20 -9.16 -24.45
N LYS A 106 16.20 -8.43 -23.99
CA LYS A 106 16.39 -7.08 -23.46
C LYS A 106 17.03 -7.12 -22.07
N GLY A 107 17.72 -6.04 -21.73
CA GLY A 107 18.20 -5.83 -20.37
C GLY A 107 17.04 -5.77 -19.35
N PRO A 108 17.31 -6.08 -18.08
CA PRO A 108 16.30 -6.04 -17.03
C PRO A 108 15.71 -4.64 -16.87
N LYS A 109 14.42 -4.57 -16.56
CA LYS A 109 13.73 -3.30 -16.27
C LYS A 109 13.20 -3.32 -14.84
N HIS A 110 13.59 -2.30 -14.08
CA HIS A 110 13.11 -2.07 -12.73
C HIS A 110 12.20 -0.84 -12.71
N SER A 111 11.10 -0.93 -11.98
CA SER A 111 10.21 0.21 -11.71
C SER A 111 9.55 0.04 -10.36
N GLY A 112 8.98 1.11 -9.81
CA GLY A 112 8.29 1.07 -8.54
C GLY A 112 7.04 1.93 -8.51
N ALA A 113 6.20 1.67 -7.52
CA ALA A 113 4.97 2.40 -7.24
C ALA A 113 4.68 2.37 -5.74
N PHE A 114 3.65 3.10 -5.33
CA PHE A 114 3.05 2.98 -4.01
C PHE A 114 1.70 2.29 -4.15
N GLU A 115 1.29 1.56 -3.13
CA GLU A 115 -0.02 0.94 -3.07
C GLU A 115 -0.69 1.30 -1.75
N LYS A 116 -1.97 1.66 -1.81
CA LYS A 116 -2.81 1.83 -0.63
C LYS A 116 -3.87 0.73 -0.64
N VAL A 117 -3.93 -0.03 0.43
CA VAL A 117 -4.91 -1.11 0.62
C VAL A 117 -5.89 -0.70 1.71
N VAL A 118 -7.15 -0.58 1.34
CA VAL A 118 -8.23 -0.12 2.22
C VAL A 118 -9.23 -1.25 2.42
N LEU A 119 -9.51 -1.64 3.66
CA LEU A 119 -10.65 -2.49 3.99
C LEU A 119 -11.96 -1.73 3.69
N ILE A 120 -12.79 -2.28 2.79
CA ILE A 120 -14.06 -1.69 2.35
C ILE A 120 -15.29 -2.51 2.76
N ASP A 121 -15.10 -3.76 3.20
CA ASP A 121 -16.16 -4.61 3.76
C ASP A 121 -15.55 -5.52 4.81
N ASP A 122 -16.20 -5.57 5.98
CA ASP A 122 -15.91 -6.50 7.06
C ASP A 122 -17.23 -7.05 7.58
N SER A 123 -17.66 -8.17 6.99
CA SER A 123 -18.94 -8.82 7.29
C SER A 123 -18.71 -10.16 8.01
N GLY A 124 -17.70 -10.22 8.89
CA GLY A 124 -17.32 -11.43 9.63
C GLY A 124 -16.55 -12.41 8.76
N LYS A 125 -17.24 -13.40 8.18
CA LYS A 125 -16.63 -14.43 7.30
C LYS A 125 -16.24 -13.92 5.92
N LYS A 126 -16.45 -12.64 5.64
CA LYS A 126 -16.08 -11.99 4.38
C LYS A 126 -15.35 -10.69 4.67
N LEU A 127 -14.22 -10.52 3.98
CA LEU A 127 -13.48 -9.26 3.94
C LEU A 127 -13.35 -8.81 2.48
N SER A 128 -13.40 -7.50 2.25
CA SER A 128 -13.11 -6.92 0.94
C SER A 128 -12.14 -5.77 1.07
N PHE A 129 -11.13 -5.74 0.20
CA PHE A 129 -10.13 -4.70 0.15
C PHE A 129 -10.17 -3.97 -1.20
N GLN A 130 -10.00 -2.65 -1.15
CA GLN A 130 -9.73 -1.80 -2.30
C GLN A 130 -8.24 -1.52 -2.35
N HIS A 131 -7.60 -1.96 -3.43
CA HIS A 131 -6.21 -1.66 -3.72
C HIS A 131 -6.14 -0.48 -4.67
N LEU A 132 -5.25 0.47 -4.39
CA LEU A 132 -5.00 1.65 -5.19
C LEU A 132 -3.50 1.73 -5.47
N LEU A 133 -3.11 1.49 -6.72
CA LEU A 133 -1.73 1.63 -7.15
C LEU A 133 -1.48 3.05 -7.65
N VAL A 134 -0.50 3.71 -7.04
CA VAL A 134 -0.20 5.12 -7.17
C VAL A 134 1.24 5.30 -7.68
N THR A 135 1.43 6.18 -8.65
CA THR A 135 2.76 6.52 -9.17
C THR A 135 3.53 7.43 -8.21
N GLY A 136 4.82 7.65 -8.48
CA GLY A 136 5.60 8.66 -7.75
C GLY A 136 5.09 10.10 -7.90
N SER A 137 4.26 10.39 -8.91
CA SER A 137 3.57 11.68 -9.08
C SER A 137 2.29 11.81 -8.25
N GLY A 138 1.82 10.73 -7.61
CA GLY A 138 0.57 10.71 -6.83
C GLY A 138 -0.68 10.35 -7.65
N GLU A 139 -0.53 9.95 -8.91
CA GLU A 139 -1.65 9.58 -9.78
C GLU A 139 -2.00 8.09 -9.61
N VAL A 140 -3.30 7.79 -9.50
CA VAL A 140 -3.78 6.40 -9.46
C VAL A 140 -3.74 5.82 -10.86
N VAL A 141 -2.95 4.75 -11.05
CA VAL A 141 -2.80 4.06 -12.34
C VAL A 141 -3.60 2.77 -12.43
N LYS A 142 -3.85 2.13 -11.29
CA LYS A 142 -4.67 0.92 -11.19
C LYS A 142 -5.46 0.93 -9.89
N HIS A 143 -6.63 0.33 -9.94
CA HIS A 143 -7.42 0.00 -8.76
C HIS A 143 -8.06 -1.36 -8.97
N TRP A 144 -8.08 -2.20 -7.94
CA TRP A 144 -8.77 -3.49 -7.98
C TRP A 144 -9.36 -3.83 -6.62
N ARG A 145 -10.36 -4.70 -6.63
CA ARG A 145 -10.98 -5.24 -5.42
C ARG A 145 -10.44 -6.63 -5.16
N GLN A 146 -10.15 -6.94 -3.90
CA GLN A 146 -9.80 -8.28 -3.43
C GLN A 146 -10.83 -8.72 -2.40
N ASP A 147 -11.53 -9.83 -2.66
CA ASP A 147 -12.50 -10.41 -1.74
C ASP A 147 -11.93 -11.68 -1.12
N TRP A 148 -12.05 -11.78 0.20
CA TRP A 148 -11.72 -12.96 0.98
C TRP A 148 -13.00 -13.51 1.61
N VAL A 149 -13.26 -14.81 1.43
CA VAL A 149 -14.36 -15.52 2.05
C VAL A 149 -13.80 -16.72 2.79
N TYR A 150 -14.04 -16.77 4.10
CA TYR A 150 -13.57 -17.86 4.95
C TYR A 150 -14.16 -19.20 4.49
N GLU A 151 -13.29 -20.18 4.23
CA GLU A 151 -13.66 -21.53 3.78
C GLU A 151 -14.65 -21.55 2.60
N SER A 152 -14.37 -20.74 1.58
CA SER A 152 -15.22 -20.69 0.38
C SER A 152 -15.37 -22.06 -0.28
N THR A 153 -16.61 -22.53 -0.43
CA THR A 153 -16.94 -23.76 -1.18
C THR A 153 -16.97 -23.54 -2.70
N LYS A 154 -16.89 -22.27 -3.14
CA LYS A 154 -16.83 -21.88 -4.55
C LYS A 154 -15.38 -21.66 -4.95
N HIS A 155 -14.98 -22.25 -6.07
CA HIS A 155 -13.67 -22.05 -6.68
C HIS A 155 -13.86 -21.71 -8.17
N TRP A 156 -12.89 -20.99 -8.72
CA TRP A 156 -12.84 -20.68 -10.14
C TRP A 156 -12.06 -21.78 -10.85
N SER A 157 -12.66 -22.41 -11.86
CA SER A 157 -11.98 -23.36 -12.75
C SER A 157 -11.55 -22.64 -14.03
N TYR A 158 -10.31 -22.86 -14.45
CA TYR A 158 -9.87 -22.48 -15.79
C TYR A 158 -10.39 -23.51 -16.79
N GLU A 159 -11.21 -23.08 -17.76
CA GLU A 159 -11.83 -24.00 -18.72
C GLU A 159 -11.06 -24.15 -20.04
N GLY A 160 -10.10 -23.28 -20.34
CA GLY A 160 -9.33 -23.33 -21.59
C GLY A 160 -10.18 -23.21 -22.88
N ASP A 161 -9.53 -23.37 -24.03
CA ASP A 161 -10.14 -23.44 -25.38
C ASP A 161 -10.81 -22.16 -25.93
N GLN A 162 -10.28 -20.98 -25.61
CA GLN A 162 -10.51 -19.79 -26.44
C GLN A 162 -9.59 -19.84 -27.67
N ARG A 163 -10.04 -20.57 -28.70
CA ARG A 163 -9.45 -20.52 -30.05
C ARG A 163 -9.73 -19.19 -30.74
#